data_AF-A0A379Z6A4-F1
#
_entry.id   AF-A0A379Z6A4-F1
#
_cell.length_a   1.000
_cell.length_b   1.000
_cell.length_c   1.000
_cell.angle_alpha   90.00
_cell.angle_beta   90.00
_cell.angle_gamma   90.00
#
_symmetry.space_group_name_H-M   'P 1'
#
loop_
_entity.id
_entity.type
_entity.pdbx_description
1 polymer ?
#
loop_
_entity_poly.entity_id
_entity_poly.type
_entity_poly.pdbx_seq_one_letter_code
_entity_poly.pdbx_strand_id
1 'polypeptide(L)'
;MRPWPHVDLDEQAAAESTGHGSPLPMLVHGGPGRAGGGEELGGLRAVKHYMQRTAIQGSPAMLAAIGGEWVRGAPVAEHPVHPFRKYFEQLQLGDSLLTARRTVTEADIVNFACLSGDHFYAHMDKIGAADSLFGERVAHGYFVVSAAAGLFVDAAVGPVIANYGMENLRFIEPVKIGDTIQVRLTCKKKIRKPQKTAEDRPHGVVVWDVQVLNQEQQPVALYSILTLVARQQGDFEA
;
A
#
# COMPACT_ATOMS: atom_id res chain seq x y z
N MET A 1 -16.59 -24.95 31.20
CA MET A 1 -16.21 -25.23 29.80
C MET A 1 -16.48 -23.97 29.00
N ARG A 2 -15.47 -23.36 28.37
CA ARG A 2 -15.72 -22.33 27.35
C ARG A 2 -15.71 -23.03 25.99
N PRO A 3 -16.67 -22.78 25.07
CA PRO A 3 -16.81 -23.57 23.86
C PRO A 3 -15.76 -23.19 22.80
N TRP A 4 -15.56 -24.10 21.84
CA TRP A 4 -14.81 -23.93 20.60
C TRP A 4 -15.20 -22.65 19.83
N PRO A 5 -14.33 -22.06 19.00
CA PRO A 5 -14.55 -20.73 18.40
C PRO A 5 -15.55 -20.71 17.23
N HIS A 6 -16.31 -21.79 17.02
CA HIS A 6 -17.42 -21.85 16.06
C HIS A 6 -18.74 -21.97 16.80
N VAL A 7 -19.49 -20.87 16.82
CA VAL A 7 -20.87 -20.82 17.31
C VAL A 7 -21.73 -20.41 16.12
N ASP A 8 -22.60 -21.30 15.67
CA ASP A 8 -23.70 -20.94 14.77
C ASP A 8 -24.75 -20.25 15.64
N LEU A 9 -24.93 -18.95 15.44
CA LEU A 9 -25.63 -18.09 16.41
C LEU A 9 -27.13 -17.94 16.13
N ASP A 10 -27.59 -18.19 14.90
CA ASP A 10 -28.97 -17.98 14.49
C ASP A 10 -29.37 -18.81 13.24
N GLU A 11 -30.65 -18.69 12.87
CA GLU A 11 -31.26 -19.34 11.70
C GLU A 11 -30.65 -18.86 10.37
N GLN A 12 -30.19 -17.60 10.29
CA GLN A 12 -29.61 -17.06 9.05
C GLN A 12 -28.29 -17.76 8.71
N ALA A 13 -27.51 -18.10 9.72
CA ALA A 13 -26.25 -18.83 9.55
C ALA A 13 -26.45 -20.27 9.03
N ALA A 14 -27.59 -20.91 9.31
CA ALA A 14 -27.78 -22.35 9.08
C ALA A 14 -27.77 -22.75 7.59
N ALA A 15 -28.14 -21.86 6.68
CA ALA A 15 -28.25 -22.17 5.25
C ALA A 15 -26.89 -22.48 4.59
N GLU A 16 -25.82 -21.82 5.06
CA GLU A 16 -24.47 -21.92 4.48
C GLU A 16 -23.40 -22.30 5.51
N SER A 17 -23.80 -22.61 6.75
CA SER A 17 -22.86 -23.04 7.79
C SER A 17 -22.20 -24.36 7.40
N THR A 18 -20.89 -24.45 7.66
CA THR A 18 -20.15 -25.71 7.58
C THR A 18 -20.44 -26.63 8.76
N GLY A 19 -21.20 -26.16 9.75
CA GLY A 19 -21.51 -26.85 11.00
C GLY A 19 -20.36 -26.84 12.01
N HIS A 20 -20.65 -27.38 13.20
CA HIS A 20 -19.73 -27.36 14.34
C HIS A 20 -18.52 -28.31 14.22
N GLY A 21 -18.68 -29.44 13.54
CA GLY A 21 -17.67 -30.51 13.44
C GLY A 21 -16.60 -30.29 12.36
N SER A 22 -16.60 -29.12 11.70
CA SER A 22 -15.76 -28.81 10.55
C SER A 22 -14.84 -27.63 10.86
N PRO A 23 -13.72 -27.85 11.59
CA PRO A 23 -12.78 -26.78 11.91
C PRO A 23 -12.16 -26.20 10.63
N LEU A 24 -12.32 -24.89 10.41
CA LEU A 24 -11.87 -24.25 9.18
C LEU A 24 -10.37 -23.92 9.23
N PRO A 25 -9.63 -24.10 8.12
CA PRO A 25 -8.18 -23.90 8.10
C PRO A 25 -7.73 -22.46 8.42
N MET A 26 -8.61 -21.47 8.18
CA MET A 26 -8.33 -20.06 8.43
C MET A 26 -8.74 -19.58 9.83
N LEU A 27 -9.36 -20.45 10.63
CA LEU A 27 -9.80 -20.13 11.99
C LEU A 27 -8.97 -20.88 13.02
N VAL A 28 -8.76 -20.25 14.17
CA VAL A 28 -7.97 -20.84 15.25
C VAL A 28 -8.72 -22.07 15.77
N HIS A 29 -8.00 -23.18 15.92
CA HIS A 29 -8.51 -24.41 16.50
C HIS A 29 -7.67 -24.77 17.71
N GLY A 30 -8.25 -24.64 18.90
CA GLY A 30 -7.53 -24.86 20.14
C GLY A 30 -8.21 -24.15 21.30
N GLY A 31 -7.69 -24.36 22.49
CA GLY A 31 -8.26 -23.74 23.69
C GLY A 31 -7.46 -24.01 24.95
N PRO A 32 -7.61 -23.15 25.97
CA PRO A 32 -6.88 -23.27 27.23
C PRO A 32 -7.33 -24.48 28.07
N GLY A 33 -6.48 -24.89 29.02
CA GLY A 33 -6.83 -25.87 30.06
C GLY A 33 -7.01 -27.29 29.49
N ARG A 34 -8.18 -27.91 29.73
CA ARG A 34 -8.46 -29.29 29.27
C ARG A 34 -8.49 -29.45 27.75
N ALA A 35 -8.57 -28.35 27.00
CA ALA A 35 -8.47 -28.35 25.54
C ALA A 35 -7.03 -28.38 25.00
N GLY A 36 -6.00 -28.43 25.88
CA GLY A 36 -4.61 -28.65 25.52
C GLY A 36 -3.70 -27.42 25.62
N GLY A 37 -4.26 -26.20 25.71
CA GLY A 37 -3.49 -24.97 25.90
C GLY A 37 -2.87 -24.38 24.63
N GLY A 38 -2.71 -25.19 23.58
CA GLY A 38 -2.19 -24.77 22.27
C GLY A 38 -3.25 -24.25 21.32
N GLU A 39 -2.76 -23.73 20.19
CA GLU A 39 -3.54 -23.32 19.03
C GLU A 39 -2.99 -24.01 17.78
N GLU A 40 -3.89 -24.46 16.92
CA GLU A 40 -3.62 -25.01 15.59
C GLU A 40 -4.49 -24.29 14.54
N LEU A 41 -4.25 -24.57 13.26
CA LEU A 41 -4.90 -23.85 12.14
C LEU A 41 -4.73 -22.32 12.28
N GLY A 42 -5.76 -21.52 12.02
CA GLY A 42 -5.68 -20.06 12.11
C GLY A 42 -4.86 -19.42 10.98
N GLY A 43 -4.83 -20.04 9.81
CA GLY A 43 -4.16 -19.55 8.61
C GLY A 43 -2.66 -19.34 8.83
N LEU A 44 -2.18 -18.11 8.62
CA LEU A 44 -0.77 -17.77 8.80
C LEU A 44 -0.29 -17.83 10.26
N ARG A 45 -1.17 -17.97 11.26
CA ARG A 45 -0.77 -18.16 12.66
C ARG A 45 -0.13 -19.53 12.88
N ALA A 46 -0.73 -20.61 12.37
CA ALA A 46 -0.16 -21.96 12.44
C ALA A 46 1.28 -22.01 11.93
N VAL A 47 1.54 -21.39 10.77
CA VAL A 47 2.88 -21.39 10.16
C VAL A 47 3.93 -20.77 11.10
N LYS A 48 3.56 -19.76 11.90
CA LYS A 48 4.48 -19.09 12.82
C LYS A 48 4.94 -19.98 13.98
N HIS A 49 4.24 -21.07 14.31
CA HIS A 49 4.74 -22.04 15.30
C HIS A 49 5.93 -22.85 14.79
N TYR A 50 6.07 -22.95 13.46
CA TYR A 50 7.17 -23.67 12.79
C TYR A 50 8.28 -22.73 12.31
N MET A 51 8.19 -21.43 12.60
CA MET A 51 9.21 -20.44 12.26
C MET A 51 9.79 -19.83 13.52
N GLN A 52 11.12 -19.63 13.54
CA GLN A 52 11.76 -18.87 14.61
C GLN A 52 11.63 -17.37 14.31
N ARG A 53 10.94 -16.63 15.18
CA ARG A 53 10.93 -15.17 15.12
C ARG A 53 12.26 -14.64 15.68
N THR A 54 12.92 -13.79 14.89
CA THR A 54 14.17 -13.13 15.27
C THR A 54 14.04 -11.63 15.04
N ALA A 55 14.34 -10.83 16.06
CA ALA A 55 14.44 -9.38 15.93
C ALA A 55 15.83 -9.03 15.39
N ILE A 56 15.89 -8.56 14.15
CA ILE A 56 17.14 -8.18 13.47
C ILE A 56 17.31 -6.66 13.59
N GLN A 57 18.47 -6.21 14.05
CA GLN A 57 18.83 -4.80 14.09
C GLN A 57 19.96 -4.54 13.09
N GLY A 58 19.92 -3.38 12.45
CA GLY A 58 20.91 -2.97 11.45
C GLY A 58 20.53 -1.65 10.81
N SER A 59 21.41 -1.15 9.93
CA SER A 59 21.07 0.01 9.11
C SER A 59 19.91 -0.32 8.16
N PRO A 60 19.13 0.68 7.70
CA PRO A 60 18.07 0.45 6.71
C PRO A 60 18.55 -0.29 5.45
N ALA A 61 19.77 0.00 4.98
CA ALA A 61 20.38 -0.71 3.86
C ALA A 61 20.53 -2.21 4.14
N MET A 62 21.02 -2.57 5.33
CA MET A 62 21.21 -3.97 5.72
C MET A 62 19.87 -4.67 5.93
N LEU A 63 18.92 -4.00 6.57
CA LEU A 63 17.57 -4.54 6.76
C LEU A 63 16.86 -4.77 5.44
N ALA A 64 17.04 -3.89 4.44
CA ALA A 64 16.49 -4.08 3.11
C ALA A 64 17.09 -5.31 2.39
N ALA A 65 18.42 -5.46 2.47
CA ALA A 65 19.12 -6.59 1.86
C ALA A 65 18.73 -7.93 2.49
N ILE A 66 18.58 -7.98 3.81
CA ILE A 66 18.16 -9.19 4.54
C ILE A 66 16.67 -9.49 4.31
N GLY A 67 15.82 -8.46 4.34
CA GLY A 67 14.36 -8.61 4.28
C GLY A 67 13.81 -8.89 2.89
N GLY A 68 14.59 -8.66 1.83
CA GLY A 68 14.11 -8.77 0.46
C GLY A 68 13.04 -7.72 0.11
N GLU A 69 13.01 -6.62 0.85
CA GLU A 69 12.09 -5.49 0.69
C GLU A 69 12.84 -4.20 1.02
N TRP A 70 12.68 -3.16 0.21
CA TRP A 70 13.24 -1.85 0.54
C TRP A 70 12.54 -1.28 1.78
N VAL A 71 13.32 -0.72 2.69
CA VAL A 71 12.83 -0.03 3.88
C VAL A 71 13.20 1.44 3.84
N ARG A 72 12.39 2.29 4.46
CA ARG A 72 12.62 3.73 4.46
C ARG A 72 13.98 4.06 5.08
N GLY A 73 14.72 4.96 4.44
CA GLY A 73 16.10 5.31 4.81
C GLY A 73 17.16 4.40 4.19
N ALA A 74 16.78 3.32 3.49
CA ALA A 74 17.73 2.57 2.67
C ALA A 74 18.09 3.37 1.41
N PRO A 75 19.29 3.13 0.83
CA PRO A 75 19.70 3.77 -0.41
C PRO A 75 18.68 3.57 -1.54
N VAL A 76 18.65 4.54 -2.44
CA VAL A 76 17.80 4.53 -3.64
C VAL A 76 18.68 4.57 -4.89
N ALA A 77 18.18 4.02 -5.99
CA ALA A 77 18.83 4.06 -7.29
C ALA A 77 17.92 4.81 -8.27
N GLU A 78 18.37 5.96 -8.75
CA GLU A 78 17.68 6.73 -9.77
C GLU A 78 18.32 6.44 -11.13
N HIS A 79 17.48 6.22 -12.13
CA HIS A 79 17.90 5.87 -13.48
C HIS A 79 17.28 6.85 -14.49
N PRO A 80 17.89 7.05 -15.67
CA PRO A 80 17.30 7.88 -16.73
C PRO A 80 15.93 7.37 -17.22
N VAL A 81 15.68 6.06 -17.08
CA VAL A 81 14.43 5.42 -17.50
C VAL A 81 13.44 5.38 -16.33
N HIS A 82 12.24 5.91 -16.57
CA HIS A 82 11.13 5.89 -15.62
C HIS A 82 10.84 4.46 -15.13
N PRO A 83 10.73 4.20 -13.81
CA PRO A 83 10.56 2.84 -13.29
C PRO A 83 9.31 2.11 -13.84
N PHE A 84 8.20 2.80 -14.12
CA PHE A 84 7.01 2.19 -14.73
C PHE A 84 7.21 1.74 -16.19
N ARG A 85 8.32 2.09 -16.84
CA ARG A 85 8.69 1.57 -18.17
C ARG A 85 9.49 0.27 -18.09
N LYS A 86 9.94 -0.12 -16.90
CA LYS A 86 10.69 -1.36 -16.67
C LYS A 86 9.73 -2.52 -16.48
N TYR A 87 10.07 -3.67 -17.07
CA TYR A 87 9.37 -4.92 -16.80
C TYR A 87 9.71 -5.46 -15.41
N PHE A 88 8.92 -6.41 -14.93
CA PHE A 88 9.09 -7.00 -13.60
C PHE A 88 10.52 -7.49 -13.33
N GLU A 89 11.17 -8.16 -14.27
CA GLU A 89 12.54 -8.68 -14.11
C GLU A 89 13.60 -7.58 -13.98
N GLN A 90 13.39 -6.46 -14.66
CA GLN A 90 14.34 -5.33 -14.72
C GLN A 90 14.27 -4.42 -13.49
N LEU A 91 13.14 -4.44 -12.77
CA LEU A 91 12.97 -3.66 -11.56
C LEU A 91 13.84 -4.21 -10.43
N GLN A 92 14.55 -3.32 -9.75
CA GLN A 92 15.29 -3.66 -8.53
C GLN A 92 14.65 -3.00 -7.31
N LEU A 93 14.86 -3.59 -6.13
CA LEU A 93 14.46 -2.96 -4.88
C LEU A 93 15.26 -1.66 -4.71
N GLY A 94 14.59 -0.58 -4.34
CA GLY A 94 15.21 0.75 -4.24
C GLY A 94 15.28 1.51 -5.56
N ASP A 95 14.86 0.93 -6.71
CA ASP A 95 14.65 1.71 -7.94
C ASP A 95 13.66 2.84 -7.64
N SER A 96 14.10 4.08 -7.84
CA SER A 96 13.38 5.27 -7.38
C SER A 96 13.20 6.29 -8.50
N LEU A 97 12.09 7.01 -8.40
CA LEU A 97 11.79 8.21 -9.17
C LEU A 97 11.57 9.36 -8.20
N LEU A 98 12.29 10.45 -8.42
CA LEU A 98 11.95 11.74 -7.84
C LEU A 98 11.25 12.58 -8.91
N THR A 99 9.98 12.92 -8.67
CA THR A 99 9.16 13.57 -9.69
C THR A 99 9.52 15.04 -9.89
N ALA A 100 8.95 15.66 -10.92
CA ALA A 100 8.81 17.10 -10.96
C ALA A 100 7.96 17.61 -9.77
N ARG A 101 8.00 18.93 -9.57
CA ARG A 101 7.29 19.63 -8.49
C ARG A 101 5.95 20.16 -9.01
N ARG A 102 4.96 20.24 -8.13
CA ARG A 102 3.68 20.92 -8.38
C ARG A 102 3.33 21.83 -7.22
N THR A 103 3.16 23.11 -7.49
CA THR A 103 2.62 24.05 -6.50
C THR A 103 1.11 23.88 -6.40
N VAL A 104 0.61 23.72 -5.18
CA VAL A 104 -0.80 23.61 -4.85
C VAL A 104 -1.36 25.01 -4.64
N THR A 105 -2.47 25.31 -5.29
CA THR A 105 -3.11 26.63 -5.28
C THR A 105 -4.53 26.54 -4.74
N GLU A 106 -5.15 27.68 -4.45
CA GLU A 106 -6.57 27.71 -4.09
C GLU A 106 -7.44 27.12 -5.22
N ALA A 107 -7.07 27.33 -6.47
CA ALA A 107 -7.78 26.80 -7.62
C ALA A 107 -7.79 25.26 -7.63
N ASP A 108 -6.72 24.61 -7.17
CA ASP A 108 -6.69 23.15 -7.04
C ASP A 108 -7.71 22.66 -6.01
N ILE A 109 -7.80 23.33 -4.86
CA ILE A 109 -8.75 23.01 -3.78
C ILE A 109 -10.18 23.17 -4.27
N VAL A 110 -10.49 24.30 -4.90
CA VAL A 110 -11.83 24.59 -5.43
C VAL A 110 -12.21 23.57 -6.51
N ASN A 111 -11.33 23.32 -7.49
CA ASN A 111 -11.63 22.39 -8.58
C ASN A 111 -11.81 20.95 -8.06
N PHE A 112 -10.99 20.52 -7.09
CA PHE A 112 -11.13 19.19 -6.53
C PHE A 112 -12.41 19.05 -5.69
N ALA A 113 -12.80 20.06 -4.91
CA ALA A 113 -14.08 20.08 -4.19
C ALA A 113 -15.26 19.96 -5.15
N CYS A 114 -15.26 20.74 -6.25
CA CYS A 114 -16.30 20.69 -7.27
C CYS A 114 -16.36 19.32 -7.97
N LEU A 115 -15.20 18.72 -8.29
CA LEU A 115 -15.13 17.44 -8.99
C LEU A 115 -15.53 16.26 -8.10
N SER A 116 -15.03 16.23 -6.86
CA SER A 116 -15.26 15.13 -5.93
C SER A 116 -16.57 15.25 -5.15
N GLY A 117 -17.13 16.47 -5.06
CA GLY A 117 -18.26 16.80 -4.21
C GLY A 117 -17.88 17.09 -2.75
N ASP A 118 -16.60 16.95 -2.37
CA ASP A 118 -16.13 17.17 -1.00
C ASP A 118 -15.95 18.66 -0.69
N HIS A 119 -16.99 19.26 -0.12
CA HIS A 119 -17.02 20.65 0.33
C HIS A 119 -16.75 20.80 1.83
N PHE A 120 -15.95 19.91 2.43
CA PHE A 120 -15.61 19.98 3.84
C PHE A 120 -15.05 21.34 4.27
N TYR A 121 -15.46 21.83 5.45
CA TYR A 121 -15.21 23.20 5.89
C TYR A 121 -13.72 23.56 5.95
N ALA A 122 -12.85 22.60 6.31
CA ALA A 122 -11.41 22.82 6.38
C ALA A 122 -10.76 23.08 5.01
N HIS A 123 -11.47 22.81 3.91
CA HIS A 123 -11.00 23.05 2.55
C HIS A 123 -11.72 24.24 1.90
N MET A 124 -13.00 24.47 2.23
CA MET A 124 -13.85 25.40 1.49
C MET A 124 -14.31 26.64 2.28
N ASP A 125 -14.41 26.55 3.61
CA ASP A 125 -14.87 27.67 4.44
C ASP A 125 -13.69 28.42 5.05
N LYS A 126 -13.53 29.69 4.66
CA LYS A 126 -12.48 30.56 5.20
C LYS A 126 -12.66 30.84 6.69
N ILE A 127 -13.90 30.99 7.16
CA ILE A 127 -14.20 31.32 8.56
C ILE A 127 -14.02 30.06 9.39
N GLY A 128 -14.69 28.96 9.02
CA GLY A 128 -14.58 27.69 9.73
C GLY A 128 -13.17 27.11 9.78
N ALA A 129 -12.35 27.31 8.74
CA ALA A 129 -10.96 26.83 8.75
C ALA A 129 -10.04 27.66 9.66
N ALA A 130 -10.32 28.95 9.87
CA ALA A 130 -9.52 29.81 10.76
C ALA A 130 -9.58 29.36 12.23
N ASP A 131 -10.72 28.82 12.65
CA ASP A 131 -10.94 28.27 14.00
C ASP A 131 -10.50 26.80 14.12
N SER A 132 -10.03 26.19 13.03
CA SER A 132 -9.56 24.80 13.02
C SER A 132 -8.11 24.66 13.50
N LEU A 133 -7.68 23.43 13.77
CA LEU A 133 -6.29 23.11 14.11
C LEU A 133 -5.26 23.53 13.04
N PHE A 134 -5.71 23.81 11.80
CA PHE A 134 -4.84 24.21 10.70
C PHE A 134 -4.66 25.74 10.59
N GLY A 135 -5.54 26.53 11.21
CA GLY A 135 -5.55 28.00 11.18
C GLY A 135 -5.94 28.64 9.84
N GLU A 136 -6.05 27.85 8.77
CA GLU A 136 -6.50 28.29 7.44
C GLU A 136 -6.97 27.09 6.61
N ARG A 137 -7.50 27.35 5.41
CA ARG A 137 -7.91 26.29 4.49
C ARG A 137 -6.70 25.53 3.98
N VAL A 138 -6.80 24.20 3.98
CA VAL A 138 -5.76 23.29 3.48
C VAL A 138 -6.30 22.50 2.29
N ALA A 139 -5.42 21.91 1.50
CA ALA A 139 -5.82 21.06 0.39
C ALA A 139 -6.39 19.71 0.88
N HIS A 140 -7.29 19.11 0.09
CA HIS A 140 -7.83 17.79 0.37
C HIS A 140 -6.71 16.75 0.36
N GLY A 141 -6.69 15.86 1.36
CA GLY A 141 -5.74 14.74 1.35
C GLY A 141 -5.86 13.88 0.09
N TYR A 142 -7.09 13.63 -0.38
CA TYR A 142 -7.33 12.89 -1.62
C TYR A 142 -6.91 13.65 -2.88
N PHE A 143 -6.94 14.99 -2.87
CA PHE A 143 -6.33 15.78 -3.92
C PHE A 143 -4.81 15.55 -3.94
N VAL A 144 -4.14 15.59 -2.78
CA VAL A 144 -2.69 15.35 -2.68
C VAL A 144 -2.31 13.98 -3.25
N VAL A 145 -3.06 12.93 -2.92
CA VAL A 145 -2.85 11.58 -3.47
C VAL A 145 -3.09 11.54 -4.98
N SER A 146 -4.14 12.20 -5.47
CA SER A 146 -4.47 12.25 -6.90
C SER A 146 -3.42 13.02 -7.70
N ALA A 147 -2.96 14.16 -7.18
CA ALA A 147 -1.90 14.97 -7.74
C ALA A 147 -0.56 14.22 -7.74
N ALA A 148 -0.26 13.48 -6.66
CA ALA A 148 0.91 12.63 -6.59
C ALA A 148 0.90 11.55 -7.69
N ALA A 149 -0.23 10.84 -7.87
CA ALA A 149 -0.38 9.88 -8.97
C ALA A 149 -0.16 10.54 -10.34
N GLY A 150 -0.71 11.74 -10.56
CA GLY A 150 -0.44 12.51 -11.78
C GLY A 150 1.02 12.89 -12.00
N LEU A 151 1.87 12.87 -10.96
CA LEU A 151 3.30 13.18 -11.06
C LEU A 151 4.19 11.95 -11.31
N PHE A 152 3.82 10.77 -10.77
CA PHE A 152 4.67 9.56 -10.86
C PHE A 152 4.17 8.50 -11.85
N VAL A 153 2.94 8.61 -12.35
CA VAL A 153 2.41 7.65 -13.33
C VAL A 153 2.88 8.05 -14.73
N ASP A 154 3.48 7.10 -15.45
CA ASP A 154 3.79 7.28 -16.87
C ASP A 154 2.51 7.11 -17.71
N ALA A 155 2.23 8.08 -18.58
CA ALA A 155 1.00 8.10 -19.38
C ALA A 155 1.05 7.15 -20.59
N ALA A 156 2.26 6.77 -21.03
CA ALA A 156 2.44 5.87 -22.16
C ALA A 156 2.07 4.42 -21.79
N VAL A 157 1.61 3.65 -22.78
CA VAL A 157 1.43 2.20 -22.61
C VAL A 157 2.78 1.57 -22.27
N GLY A 158 2.81 0.75 -21.22
CA GLY A 158 4.01 0.12 -20.72
C GLY A 158 3.74 -1.15 -19.91
N PRO A 159 4.75 -1.68 -19.20
CA PRO A 159 4.65 -2.92 -18.44
C PRO A 159 3.68 -2.87 -17.25
N VAL A 160 3.35 -1.68 -16.73
CA VAL A 160 2.35 -1.55 -15.65
C VAL A 160 0.96 -1.79 -16.22
N ILE A 161 0.32 -2.87 -15.79
CA ILE A 161 -1.00 -3.31 -16.27
C ILE A 161 -2.12 -2.60 -15.52
N ALA A 162 -2.00 -2.54 -14.18
CA ALA A 162 -3.02 -1.95 -13.32
C ALA A 162 -2.39 -1.44 -12.03
N ASN A 163 -2.85 -0.27 -11.56
CA ASN A 163 -2.65 0.20 -10.21
C ASN A 163 -3.94 -0.04 -9.44
N TYR A 164 -3.97 -1.08 -8.60
CA TYR A 164 -5.23 -1.64 -8.09
C TYR A 164 -5.37 -1.57 -6.56
N GLY A 165 -4.32 -1.16 -5.86
CA GLY A 165 -4.32 -1.17 -4.41
C GLY A 165 -3.51 -0.04 -3.82
N MET A 166 -3.94 0.41 -2.64
CA MET A 166 -3.23 1.35 -1.81
C MET A 166 -3.26 0.85 -0.37
N GLU A 167 -2.13 0.93 0.31
CA GLU A 167 -1.95 0.46 1.68
C GLU A 167 -1.40 1.57 2.56
N ASN A 168 -1.83 1.56 3.82
CA ASN A 168 -1.24 2.37 4.91
C ASN A 168 -1.16 3.88 4.63
N LEU A 169 -2.14 4.45 3.93
CA LEU A 169 -2.20 5.89 3.69
C LEU A 169 -2.31 6.66 5.00
N ARG A 170 -1.37 7.58 5.22
CA ARG A 170 -1.35 8.54 6.32
C ARG A 170 -1.02 9.93 5.79
N PHE A 171 -1.82 10.90 6.22
CA PHE A 171 -1.52 12.33 6.09
C PHE A 171 -0.81 12.77 7.36
N ILE A 172 0.37 13.34 7.23
CA ILE A 172 1.24 13.71 8.36
C ILE A 172 1.11 15.21 8.60
N GLU A 173 1.58 16.00 7.63
CA GLU A 173 1.46 17.46 7.63
C GLU A 173 0.41 17.92 6.61
N PRO A 174 -0.35 19.00 6.91
CA PRO A 174 -1.28 19.58 5.95
C PRO A 174 -0.52 20.22 4.78
N VAL A 175 -1.15 20.23 3.60
CA VAL A 175 -0.66 20.98 2.43
C VAL A 175 -1.49 22.24 2.28
N LYS A 176 -0.85 23.40 2.35
CA LYS A 176 -1.50 24.72 2.28
C LYS A 176 -1.52 25.29 0.87
N ILE A 177 -2.30 26.34 0.69
CA ILE A 177 -2.29 27.13 -0.54
C ILE A 177 -0.90 27.78 -0.68
N GLY A 178 -0.24 27.55 -1.81
CA GLY A 178 1.12 28.01 -2.10
C GLY A 178 2.21 26.98 -1.82
N ASP A 179 1.91 25.89 -1.11
CA ASP A 179 2.89 24.82 -0.88
C ASP A 179 3.24 24.10 -2.18
N THR A 180 4.45 23.59 -2.26
CA THR A 180 4.93 22.84 -3.42
C THR A 180 5.19 21.39 -3.04
N ILE A 181 4.45 20.48 -3.67
CA ILE A 181 4.62 19.04 -3.46
C ILE A 181 5.58 18.42 -4.49
N GLN A 182 6.33 17.43 -4.04
CA GLN A 182 7.17 16.56 -4.85
C GLN A 182 7.03 15.12 -4.36
N VAL A 183 7.09 14.15 -5.27
CA VAL A 183 6.90 12.74 -4.91
C VAL A 183 8.19 11.97 -5.09
N ARG A 184 8.55 11.17 -4.10
CA ARG A 184 9.51 10.08 -4.23
C ARG A 184 8.74 8.75 -4.29
N LEU A 185 8.83 8.09 -5.43
CA LEU A 185 8.29 6.76 -5.68
C LEU A 185 9.45 5.76 -5.67
N THR A 186 9.39 4.72 -4.84
CA THR A 186 10.49 3.74 -4.72
C THR A 186 9.96 2.30 -4.75
N CYS A 187 10.58 1.45 -5.56
CA CYS A 187 10.26 0.03 -5.66
C CYS A 187 10.54 -0.66 -4.31
N LYS A 188 9.47 -1.02 -3.60
CA LYS A 188 9.52 -1.52 -2.22
C LYS A 188 9.63 -3.03 -2.14
N LYS A 189 8.81 -3.74 -2.90
CA LYS A 189 8.74 -5.20 -2.87
C LYS A 189 8.29 -5.73 -4.21
N LYS A 190 8.79 -6.90 -4.57
CA LYS A 190 8.38 -7.63 -5.78
C LYS A 190 7.83 -9.00 -5.37
N ILE A 191 6.62 -9.30 -5.80
CA ILE A 191 5.95 -10.57 -5.57
C ILE A 191 5.64 -11.19 -6.93
N ARG A 192 6.47 -12.14 -7.36
CA ARG A 192 6.21 -12.88 -8.60
C ARG A 192 4.91 -13.68 -8.44
N LYS A 193 4.04 -13.62 -9.43
CA LYS A 193 2.85 -14.50 -9.50
C LYS A 193 3.15 -15.63 -10.48
N PRO A 194 2.97 -16.90 -10.07
CA PRO A 194 3.06 -18.01 -11.00
C PRO A 194 1.89 -17.93 -11.99
N GLN A 195 2.14 -18.23 -13.26
CA GLN A 195 1.05 -18.43 -14.22
C GLN A 195 0.21 -19.65 -13.82
N LYS A 196 -1.12 -19.58 -14.01
CA LYS A 196 -2.00 -20.73 -13.76
C LYS A 196 -2.14 -21.57 -15.02
N THR A 197 -2.22 -20.93 -16.18
CA THR A 197 -2.26 -21.59 -17.49
C THR A 197 -1.25 -20.96 -18.46
N ALA A 198 -0.99 -21.64 -19.58
CA ALA A 198 -0.07 -21.16 -20.61
C ALA A 198 -0.60 -19.90 -21.33
N GLU A 199 -1.92 -19.71 -21.36
CA GLU A 199 -2.59 -18.57 -22.00
C GLU A 199 -2.56 -17.30 -21.12
N ASP A 200 -2.36 -17.45 -19.81
CA ASP A 200 -2.27 -16.32 -18.89
C ASP A 200 -1.08 -15.43 -19.23
N ARG A 201 -1.25 -14.11 -19.27
CA ARG A 201 -0.10 -13.21 -19.41
C ARG A 201 0.75 -13.23 -18.14
N PRO A 202 2.07 -13.47 -18.25
CA PRO A 202 2.92 -13.55 -17.07
C PRO A 202 3.05 -12.17 -16.41
N HIS A 203 2.84 -12.12 -15.10
CA HIS A 203 2.85 -10.88 -14.33
C HIS A 203 3.33 -11.09 -12.90
N GLY A 204 3.61 -9.99 -12.20
CA GLY A 204 3.88 -9.94 -10.78
C GLY A 204 3.23 -8.74 -10.14
N VAL A 205 3.22 -8.72 -8.80
CA VAL A 205 2.82 -7.53 -8.04
C VAL A 205 4.08 -6.80 -7.61
N VAL A 206 4.16 -5.51 -7.92
CA VAL A 206 5.18 -4.62 -7.40
C VAL A 206 4.53 -3.68 -6.41
N VAL A 207 5.04 -3.66 -5.19
CA VAL A 207 4.65 -2.70 -4.16
C VAL A 207 5.63 -1.54 -4.23
N TRP A 208 5.10 -0.32 -4.23
CA TRP A 208 5.90 0.90 -4.22
C TRP A 208 5.69 1.66 -2.92
N ASP A 209 6.76 2.19 -2.33
CA ASP A 209 6.68 3.21 -1.29
C ASP A 209 6.50 4.57 -1.96
N VAL A 210 5.50 5.33 -1.53
CA VAL A 210 5.21 6.67 -2.03
C VAL A 210 5.36 7.66 -0.89
N GLN A 211 6.24 8.64 -1.09
CA GLN A 211 6.45 9.74 -0.15
C GLN A 211 6.17 11.04 -0.88
N VAL A 212 5.13 11.75 -0.44
CA VAL A 212 4.85 13.11 -0.88
C VAL A 212 5.51 14.06 0.11
N LEU A 213 6.38 14.91 -0.39
CA LEU A 213 7.19 15.86 0.37
C LEU A 213 6.80 17.29 -0.02
N ASN A 214 6.87 18.23 0.91
CA ASN A 214 6.74 19.66 0.64
C ASN A 214 8.10 20.31 0.28
N GLN A 215 8.09 21.64 0.09
CA GLN A 215 9.30 22.44 -0.18
C GLN A 215 10.36 22.37 0.93
N GLU A 216 9.98 22.02 2.16
CA GLU A 216 10.86 21.86 3.33
C GLU A 216 11.37 20.41 3.49
N GLN A 217 11.08 19.54 2.52
CA GLN A 217 11.38 18.10 2.57
C GLN A 217 10.68 17.36 3.73
N GLN A 218 9.58 17.92 4.25
CA GLN A 218 8.75 17.25 5.25
C GLN A 218 7.74 16.33 4.55
N PRO A 219 7.51 15.12 5.07
CA PRO A 219 6.49 14.23 4.54
C PRO A 219 5.09 14.77 4.84
N VAL A 220 4.29 15.00 3.80
CA VAL A 220 2.89 15.41 3.92
C VAL A 220 1.94 14.22 3.78
N ALA A 221 2.28 13.26 2.92
CA ALA A 221 1.53 12.01 2.78
C ALA A 221 2.49 10.84 2.54
N LEU A 222 2.22 9.72 3.22
CA LEU A 222 3.01 8.50 3.16
C LEU A 222 2.08 7.32 2.93
N TYR A 223 2.36 6.51 1.91
CA TYR A 223 1.55 5.33 1.59
C TYR A 223 2.34 4.33 0.74
N SER A 224 1.74 3.17 0.48
CA SER A 224 2.23 2.24 -0.53
C SER A 224 1.16 1.98 -1.58
N ILE A 225 1.57 1.74 -2.82
CA ILE A 225 0.66 1.32 -3.90
C ILE A 225 1.04 -0.07 -4.41
N LEU A 226 0.04 -0.82 -4.88
CA LEU A 226 0.20 -2.15 -5.43
C LEU A 226 -0.11 -2.10 -6.92
N THR A 227 0.89 -2.39 -7.73
CA THR A 227 0.76 -2.43 -9.18
C THR A 227 0.94 -3.85 -9.70
N LEU A 228 0.09 -4.23 -10.65
CA LEU A 228 0.29 -5.41 -11.47
C LEU A 228 1.25 -5.04 -12.61
N VAL A 229 2.38 -5.74 -12.71
CA VAL A 229 3.43 -5.44 -13.69
C VAL A 229 3.71 -6.68 -14.52
N ALA A 230 3.71 -6.52 -15.84
CA ALA A 230 4.02 -7.56 -16.79
C ALA A 230 5.44 -8.08 -16.60
N ARG A 231 5.58 -9.39 -16.80
CA ARG A 231 6.86 -10.10 -16.83
C ARG A 231 7.26 -10.31 -18.29
N GLN A 232 8.56 -10.25 -18.59
CA GLN A 232 9.08 -10.55 -19.94
C GLN A 232 9.11 -12.04 -20.22
N GLN A 233 9.31 -12.85 -19.19
CA GLN A 233 9.47 -14.29 -19.30
C GLN A 233 8.35 -15.00 -18.56
N GLY A 234 7.70 -15.93 -19.26
CA GLY A 234 6.72 -16.86 -18.69
C GLY A 234 7.37 -18.00 -17.90
N ASP A 235 6.51 -18.81 -17.30
CA ASP A 235 6.83 -19.99 -16.50
C ASP A 235 6.69 -21.28 -17.30
N PHE A 236 5.88 -21.24 -18.36
CA PHE A 236 5.68 -22.32 -19.29
C PHE A 236 6.65 -22.15 -20.47
N GLU A 237 7.24 -23.26 -20.92
CA GLU A 237 7.97 -23.28 -22.20
C GLU A 237 6.99 -22.98 -23.33
N ALA A 238 7.44 -22.17 -24.30
CA ALA A 238 6.63 -21.70 -25.41
C ALA A 238 6.30 -22.81 -26.41
#